data_AF-A0A7S2UV32-F1
#
_entry.id   AF-A0A7S2UV32-F1
#
_cell.length_a   1.000
_cell.length_b   1.000
_cell.length_c   1.000
_cell.angle_alpha   90.00
_cell.angle_beta   90.00
_cell.angle_gamma   90.00
#
_symmetry.space_group_name_H-M   'P 1'
#
loop_
_entity.id
_entity.type
_entity.pdbx_description
1 polymer ?
#
loop_
_entity_poly.entity_id
_entity_poly.type
_entity_poly.pdbx_seq_one_letter_code
_entity_poly.pdbx_strand_id
1 'polypeptide(L)'
;PSLTQPQGVPLPLVDPARLPGPNDCVAIDTEFVVLEVEEVSIRPDGTRIVSKEGRKSLARVSVVDGRSGALDGLVILDDHVAQAEPVADYLTRFSGVTPQDLNPKTS
;
A
#
# COMPACT_ATOMS: atom_id res chain seq x y z
N PRO A 1 6.96 16.30 -10.37
CA PRO A 1 5.74 16.83 -9.71
C PRO A 1 5.19 15.80 -8.72
N SER A 2 5.50 15.98 -7.44
CA SER A 2 5.06 15.10 -6.36
C SER A 2 3.55 15.24 -6.15
N LEU A 3 2.81 14.18 -6.46
CA LEU A 3 1.42 14.01 -6.02
C LEU A 3 1.41 13.60 -4.55
N THR A 4 1.92 14.45 -3.67
CA THR A 4 1.65 14.31 -2.23
C THR A 4 0.29 14.94 -2.00
N GLN A 5 -0.75 14.11 -1.92
CA GLN A 5 -2.00 14.56 -1.31
C GLN A 5 -1.69 15.05 0.12
N PRO A 6 -2.27 16.17 0.56
CA PRO A 6 -2.10 16.63 1.92
C PRO A 6 -2.70 15.58 2.87
N GLN A 7 -1.82 14.98 3.67
CA GLN A 7 -2.15 14.06 4.74
C GLN A 7 -3.25 14.66 5.63
N GLY A 8 -4.39 13.98 5.73
CA GLY A 8 -5.48 14.33 6.65
C GLY A 8 -6.66 15.10 6.08
N VAL A 9 -6.77 15.29 4.75
CA VAL A 9 -8.06 15.68 4.16
C VAL A 9 -8.86 14.39 3.92
N PRO A 10 -9.99 14.15 4.62
CA PRO A 10 -10.83 13.00 4.31
C PRO A 10 -11.19 13.07 2.83
N LEU A 11 -10.99 11.98 2.10
CA LEU A 11 -11.52 11.88 0.75
C LEU A 11 -13.01 12.24 0.83
N PRO A 12 -13.51 13.12 -0.07
CA PRO A 12 -14.93 13.41 -0.08
C PRO A 12 -15.67 12.08 -0.19
N LEU A 13 -16.62 11.86 0.72
CA LEU A 13 -17.40 10.62 0.77
C LEU A 13 -17.88 10.31 -0.65
N VAL A 14 -17.43 9.17 -1.19
CA VAL A 14 -17.81 8.75 -2.52
C VAL A 14 -19.33 8.51 -2.48
N ASP A 15 -20.05 9.23 -3.33
CA ASP A 15 -21.48 8.99 -3.53
C ASP A 15 -21.66 7.50 -3.89
N PRO A 16 -22.41 6.70 -3.10
CA PRO A 16 -22.58 5.28 -3.36
C PRO A 16 -23.12 4.98 -4.76
N ALA A 17 -23.90 5.89 -5.35
CA ALA A 17 -24.40 5.76 -6.71
C ALA A 17 -23.29 5.84 -7.78
N ARG A 18 -22.10 6.32 -7.40
CA ARG A 18 -20.91 6.41 -8.25
C ARG A 18 -19.92 5.30 -8.00
N LEU A 19 -20.22 4.30 -7.17
CA LEU A 19 -19.34 3.14 -7.04
C LEU A 19 -19.30 2.32 -8.33
N PRO A 20 -18.18 1.66 -8.65
CA PRO A 20 -18.08 0.78 -9.80
C PRO A 20 -19.01 -0.43 -9.64
N GLY A 21 -19.68 -0.80 -10.74
CA GLY A 21 -20.55 -1.96 -10.84
C GLY A 21 -19.87 -3.15 -11.55
N PRO A 22 -20.62 -4.25 -11.78
CA PRO A 22 -20.11 -5.37 -12.56
C PRO A 22 -19.63 -4.93 -13.94
N ASN A 23 -18.44 -5.40 -14.34
CA ASN A 23 -17.74 -5.08 -15.59
C ASN A 23 -17.15 -3.66 -15.71
N ASP A 24 -17.27 -2.82 -14.67
CA ASP A 24 -16.52 -1.56 -14.61
C ASP A 24 -15.06 -1.83 -14.25
N CYS A 25 -14.15 -1.05 -14.84
CA CYS A 25 -12.73 -1.12 -14.55
C CYS A 25 -12.34 -0.16 -13.42
N VAL A 26 -11.42 -0.59 -12.57
CA VAL A 26 -10.72 0.25 -11.59
C VAL A 26 -9.22 0.03 -11.73
N ALA A 27 -8.44 1.06 -11.43
CA ALA A 27 -7.00 0.92 -11.25
C ALA A 27 -6.70 0.77 -9.75
N ILE A 28 -5.81 -0.17 -9.42
CA ILE A 28 -5.37 -0.42 -8.05
C ILE A 28 -3.85 -0.40 -7.99
N ASP A 29 -3.33 0.22 -6.95
CA ASP A 29 -1.92 0.18 -6.58
C ASP A 29 -1.79 -0.02 -5.07
N THR A 30 -0.74 -0.72 -4.64
CA THR A 30 -0.59 -1.13 -3.24
C THR A 30 0.85 -1.08 -2.80
N GLU A 31 1.07 -0.61 -1.58
CA GLU A 31 2.39 -0.55 -0.95
C GLU A 31 2.48 -1.46 0.26
N PHE A 32 3.67 -2.02 0.47
CA PHE A 32 3.93 -3.03 1.49
C PHE A 32 5.09 -2.65 2.41
N VAL A 33 5.00 -3.10 3.66
CA VAL A 33 6.08 -3.09 4.64
C VAL A 33 6.55 -4.51 4.96
N VAL A 34 7.76 -4.66 5.48
CA VAL A 34 8.33 -5.96 5.90
C VAL A 34 8.06 -6.16 7.39
N LEU A 35 7.39 -7.25 7.73
CA LEU A 35 7.22 -7.68 9.12
C LEU A 35 8.36 -8.60 9.56
N GLU A 36 8.86 -9.44 8.66
CA GLU A 36 9.98 -10.33 8.91
C GLU A 36 10.95 -10.33 7.74
N VAL A 37 12.23 -10.13 8.04
CA VAL A 37 13.30 -10.11 7.04
C VAL A 37 13.64 -11.54 6.62
N GLU A 38 13.82 -11.75 5.31
CA GLU A 38 14.29 -13.02 4.77
C GLU A 38 15.71 -13.32 5.28
N GLU A 39 15.92 -14.51 5.83
CA GLU A 39 17.25 -14.95 6.26
C GLU A 39 17.87 -15.81 5.17
N VAL A 40 19.07 -15.42 4.74
CA VAL A 40 19.80 -16.08 3.67
C VAL A 40 21.25 -16.27 4.04
N SER A 41 21.76 -17.48 3.79
CA SER A 41 23.18 -17.79 3.81
C SER A 41 23.71 -18.02 2.40
N ILE A 42 24.95 -17.60 2.15
CA ILE A 42 25.62 -17.81 0.86
C ILE A 42 26.74 -18.83 1.10
N ARG A 43 26.72 -19.92 0.33
CA ARG A 43 27.77 -20.93 0.36
C ARG A 43 29.03 -20.44 -0.38
N PRO A 44 30.21 -21.04 -0.11
CA PRO A 44 31.44 -20.70 -0.83
C PRO A 44 31.37 -20.90 -2.35
N ASP A 45 30.48 -21.76 -2.82
CA ASP A 45 30.21 -21.99 -4.25
C ASP A 45 29.25 -20.95 -4.87
N GLY A 46 28.84 -19.95 -4.09
CA GLY A 46 27.89 -18.91 -4.51
C GLY A 46 26.42 -19.29 -4.37
N THR A 47 26.09 -20.50 -3.92
CA THR A 47 24.71 -20.94 -3.75
C THR A 47 24.03 -20.16 -2.62
N ARG A 48 22.86 -19.58 -2.93
CA ARG A 48 22.00 -18.89 -1.96
C ARG A 48 21.06 -19.90 -1.28
N ILE A 49 21.18 -20.08 0.04
CA ILE A 49 20.26 -20.87 0.84
C ILE A 49 19.37 -19.94 1.65
N VAL A 50 18.07 -19.99 1.40
CA VAL A 50 17.07 -19.30 2.23
C VAL A 50 16.78 -20.16 3.44
N SER A 51 17.13 -19.68 4.64
CA SER A 51 16.83 -20.37 5.91
C SER A 51 15.47 -19.96 6.48
N LYS A 52 14.99 -18.76 6.15
CA LYS A 52 13.69 -18.25 6.56
C LYS A 52 13.12 -17.34 5.48
N GLU A 53 11.88 -17.59 5.08
CA GLU A 53 11.16 -16.73 4.14
C GLU A 53 10.82 -15.39 4.81
N GLY A 54 11.03 -14.30 4.08
CA GLY A 54 10.59 -12.97 4.54
C GLY A 54 9.08 -12.82 4.43
N ARG A 55 8.49 -12.00 5.30
CA ARG A 55 7.05 -11.72 5.31
C ARG A 55 6.79 -10.24 5.16
N LYS A 56 5.89 -9.91 4.23
CA LYS A 56 5.41 -8.54 3.99
C LYS A 56 3.94 -8.41 4.37
N SER A 57 3.53 -7.19 4.71
CA SER A 57 2.16 -6.83 5.03
C SER A 57 1.73 -5.60 4.25
N LEU A 58 0.45 -5.55 3.88
CA LEU A 58 -0.14 -4.42 3.15
C LEU A 58 -0.11 -3.19 4.05
N ALA A 59 0.35 -2.07 3.52
CA ALA A 59 0.54 -0.83 4.28
C ALA A 59 -0.29 0.32 3.73
N ARG A 60 -0.50 0.38 2.41
CA ARG A 60 -1.38 1.36 1.76
C ARG A 60 -2.04 0.73 0.55
N VAL A 61 -3.30 1.09 0.30
CA VAL A 61 -4.02 0.73 -0.92
C VAL A 61 -4.65 1.98 -1.52
N SER A 62 -4.41 2.17 -2.81
CA SER A 62 -5.00 3.25 -3.58
C SER A 62 -5.83 2.64 -4.71
N VAL A 63 -7.08 3.07 -4.82
CA VAL A 63 -8.01 2.65 -5.86
C VAL A 63 -8.57 3.88 -6.54
N VAL A 64 -8.46 3.93 -7.85
CA VAL A 64 -9.04 4.97 -8.69
C VAL A 64 -10.02 4.36 -9.69
N ASP A 65 -11.03 5.14 -10.04
CA ASP A 65 -12.01 4.79 -11.05
C ASP A 65 -11.33 4.75 -12.43
N GLY A 66 -11.50 3.64 -13.15
CA GLY A 66 -10.93 3.41 -14.48
C GLY A 66 -11.99 3.44 -15.58
N ARG A 67 -13.20 3.89 -15.29
CA ARG A 67 -14.26 4.05 -16.30
C ARG A 67 -13.99 5.29 -17.13
N SER A 68 -14.22 5.18 -18.43
CA SER A 68 -14.10 6.32 -19.32
C SER A 68 -15.12 7.41 -18.99
N GLY A 69 -14.73 8.67 -19.17
CA GLY A 69 -15.61 9.83 -19.00
C GLY A 69 -15.31 10.62 -17.72
N ALA A 70 -16.35 11.18 -17.10
CA ALA A 70 -16.20 12.16 -16.03
C ALA A 70 -15.66 11.61 -14.71
N LEU A 71 -15.60 10.28 -14.57
CA LEU A 71 -15.12 9.61 -13.36
C LEU A 71 -13.69 9.10 -13.48
N ASP A 72 -13.12 9.08 -14.69
CA ASP A 72 -11.77 8.55 -14.95
C ASP A 72 -10.72 9.23 -14.05
N GLY A 73 -9.97 8.42 -13.30
CA GLY A 73 -8.93 8.86 -12.39
C GLY A 73 -9.41 9.43 -11.05
N LEU A 74 -10.72 9.42 -10.76
CA LEU A 74 -11.22 9.82 -9.44
C LEU A 74 -10.83 8.78 -8.38
N VAL A 75 -10.35 9.26 -7.23
CA VAL A 75 -10.00 8.41 -6.10
C VAL A 75 -11.26 7.82 -5.48
N ILE A 76 -11.31 6.49 -5.42
CA ILE A 76 -12.34 5.72 -4.72
C ILE A 76 -11.90 5.47 -3.28
N LEU A 77 -10.63 5.08 -3.10
CA LEU A 77 -10.02 4.73 -1.83
C LEU A 77 -8.54 5.12 -1.84
N ASP A 78 -8.02 5.65 -0.74
CA ASP A 78 -6.58 5.85 -0.56
C ASP A 78 -6.24 5.78 0.94
N ASP A 79 -6.10 4.56 1.44
CA ASP A 79 -6.10 4.29 2.87
C ASP A 79 -4.81 3.60 3.31
N HIS A 80 -4.32 4.01 4.49
CA HIS A 80 -3.28 3.30 5.21
C HIS A 80 -3.89 2.15 6.03
N VAL A 81 -3.19 1.03 6.06
CA VAL A 81 -3.62 -0.17 6.78
C VAL A 81 -2.81 -0.29 8.07
N ALA A 82 -3.49 -0.22 9.21
CA ALA A 82 -2.84 -0.38 10.51
C ALA A 82 -2.19 -1.77 10.66
N GLN A 83 -0.98 -1.80 11.22
CA GLN A 83 -0.23 -3.05 11.39
C GLN A 83 -0.50 -3.66 12.76
N ALA A 84 -0.87 -4.94 12.78
CA ALA A 84 -1.07 -5.69 14.01
C ALA A 84 0.25 -6.16 14.65
N GLU A 85 1.31 -6.25 13.86
CA GLU A 85 2.62 -6.74 14.26
C GLU A 85 3.69 -5.64 14.05
N PRO A 86 4.81 -5.68 14.79
CA PRO A 86 5.90 -4.74 14.58
C PRO A 86 6.45 -4.83 13.16
N VAL A 87 6.65 -3.67 12.54
CA VAL A 87 7.28 -3.56 11.22
C VAL A 87 8.79 -3.62 11.40
N ALA A 88 9.44 -4.55 10.70
CA ALA A 88 10.90 -4.69 10.67
C ALA A 88 11.55 -3.68 9.72
N ASP A 89 10.95 -3.44 8.55
CA ASP A 89 11.40 -2.43 7.59
C ASP A 89 10.20 -1.83 6.83
N TYR A 90 10.07 -0.50 6.88
CA TYR A 90 8.99 0.22 6.21
C TYR A 90 9.21 0.36 4.70
N LEU A 91 10.42 0.10 4.22
CA LEU A 91 10.80 0.28 2.82
C LEU A 91 10.48 1.68 2.29
N THR A 92 10.52 2.72 3.13
CA THR A 92 10.01 4.08 2.83
C THR A 92 10.52 4.66 1.52
N ARG A 93 11.75 4.33 1.11
CA ARG A 93 12.31 4.76 -0.18
C ARG A 93 11.51 4.25 -1.39
N PHE A 94 10.90 3.08 -1.25
CA PHE A 94 10.11 2.41 -2.29
C PHE A 94 8.61 2.60 -2.04
N SER A 95 8.15 2.37 -0.80
CA SER A 95 6.73 2.41 -0.43
C SER A 95 6.18 3.80 -0.18
N GLY A 96 7.04 4.78 0.14
CA GLY A 96 6.63 6.09 0.64
C GLY A 96 6.01 6.08 2.05
N VAL A 97 5.80 4.91 2.66
CA VAL A 97 5.17 4.75 3.97
C VAL A 97 6.18 5.03 5.09
N THR A 98 5.74 5.76 6.09
CA THR A 98 6.47 6.11 7.31
C THR A 98 5.83 5.48 8.54
N PRO A 99 6.55 5.38 9.68
CA PRO A 99 5.98 4.86 10.92
C PRO A 99 4.74 5.62 11.42
N GLN A 100 4.63 6.92 11.10
CA GLN A 100 3.51 7.76 11.50
C GLN A 100 2.23 7.39 10.76
N ASP A 101 2.35 6.96 9.50
CA ASP A 101 1.20 6.61 8.64
C ASP A 101 0.48 5.35 9.13
N LEU A 102 1.16 4.45 9.85
CA LEU A 102 0.60 3.16 10.29
C LEU A 102 0.21 3.12 11.77
N ASN A 103 0.28 4.25 12.47
CA ASN A 103 -0.03 4.31 13.89
C ASN A 103 -1.56 4.42 14.10
N PRO A 104 -2.20 3.45 14.78
CA PRO A 104 -3.65 3.42 14.97
C PRO A 104 -4.24 4.60 15.74
N LYS A 105 -3.39 5.42 16.39
CA LYS A 105 -3.80 6.61 17.15
C LYS A 105 -3.75 7.90 16.32
N THR A 106 -3.12 7.86 15.15
CA THR A 106 -2.87 9.05 14.31
C THR A 106 -3.32 8.86 12.86
N SER A 107 -3.60 7.63 12.44
CA SER A 107 -4.18 7.30 11.13
C SER A 107 -5.69 7.22 11.17
#